data_AF-A0A932MEB6-F1
#
_entry.id   AF-A0A932MEB6-F1
#
_cell.length_a   1.000
_cell.length_b   1.000
_cell.length_c   1.000
_cell.angle_alpha   90.00
_cell.angle_beta   90.00
_cell.angle_gamma   90.00
#
_symmetry.space_group_name_H-M   'P 1'
#
loop_
_entity.id
_entity.type
_entity.pdbx_description
1 polymer ?
#
loop_
_entity_poly.entity_id
_entity_poly.type
_entity_poly.pdbx_seq_one_letter_code
_entity_poly.pdbx_strand_id
1 'polypeptide(L)'
;MDLIAIKVTAASVAMVLAVLQALVMAQLYGKARIFPLSPDTLAVWHRRQGDVILVLFLFVAYQCVTKASVDWDDWRPVAHATFASIAVILVVGKLFMVQAFPRAMRFVTAVGITLFVSAMGATGTTVFWYLYMWLARGIRPSY
;
A
#
# COMPACT_ATOMS: atom_id res chain seq x y z
N MET A 1 -21.86 -6.89 4.26
CA MET A 1 -20.57 -6.95 4.99
C MET A 1 -20.45 -5.68 5.81
N ASP A 2 -19.94 -5.79 7.05
CA ASP A 2 -19.55 -4.61 7.84
C ASP A 2 -18.52 -3.78 7.07
N LEU A 3 -18.61 -2.45 7.16
CA LEU A 3 -17.67 -1.49 6.60
C LEU A 3 -16.22 -1.81 6.98
N ILE A 4 -15.97 -2.28 8.21
CA ILE A 4 -14.64 -2.69 8.67
C ILE A 4 -14.15 -3.88 7.86
N ALA A 5 -15.00 -4.89 7.65
CA ALA A 5 -14.65 -6.05 6.85
C ALA A 5 -14.31 -5.64 5.41
N ILE A 6 -15.10 -4.76 4.80
CA ILE A 6 -14.83 -4.24 3.44
C ILE A 6 -13.48 -3.51 3.40
N LYS A 7 -13.21 -2.64 4.39
CA LYS A 7 -11.95 -1.89 4.49
C LYS A 7 -10.74 -2.81 4.66
N VAL A 8 -10.84 -3.80 5.55
CA VAL A 8 -9.78 -4.77 5.80
C VAL A 8 -9.54 -5.60 4.54
N THR A 9 -10.59 -6.10 3.88
CA THR A 9 -10.47 -6.84 2.62
C THR A 9 -9.79 -5.99 1.55
N ALA A 10 -10.21 -4.74 1.35
CA ALA A 10 -9.58 -3.83 0.39
C ALA A 10 -8.09 -3.60 0.70
N ALA A 11 -7.75 -3.38 1.98
CA ALA A 11 -6.37 -3.20 2.42
C ALA A 11 -5.53 -4.48 2.26
N SER A 12 -6.10 -5.66 2.53
CA SER A 12 -5.44 -6.95 2.30
C SER A 12 -5.15 -7.19 0.81
N VAL A 13 -6.12 -6.92 -0.06
CA VAL A 13 -5.94 -7.03 -1.51
C VAL A 13 -4.85 -6.06 -1.97
N ALA A 14 -4.90 -4.80 -1.54
CA ALA A 14 -3.88 -3.81 -1.89
C ALA A 14 -2.48 -4.22 -1.40
N MET A 15 -2.37 -4.80 -0.20
CA MET A 15 -1.11 -5.32 0.35
C MET A 15 -0.53 -6.46 -0.51
N VAL A 16 -1.35 -7.44 -0.91
CA VAL A 16 -0.93 -8.53 -1.80
C VAL A 16 -0.49 -7.99 -3.16
N LEU A 17 -1.27 -7.07 -3.75
CA LEU A 17 -0.92 -6.44 -5.02
C LEU A 17 0.38 -5.62 -4.90
N ALA A 18 0.64 -4.95 -3.77
CA ALA A 18 1.88 -4.21 -3.54
C ALA A 18 3.10 -5.14 -3.47
N VAL A 19 2.97 -6.32 -2.86
CA VAL A 19 4.03 -7.35 -2.87
C VAL A 19 4.29 -7.81 -4.31
N LEU A 20 3.24 -8.15 -5.06
CA LEU A 20 3.37 -8.54 -6.46
C LEU A 20 4.03 -7.44 -7.31
N GLN A 21 3.64 -6.18 -7.10
CA GLN A 21 4.20 -5.01 -7.76
C GLN A 21 5.71 -4.88 -7.50
N ALA A 22 6.16 -5.15 -6.27
CA ALA A 22 7.58 -5.14 -5.90
C ALA A 22 8.36 -6.29 -6.57
N LEU A 23 7.78 -7.49 -6.62
CA LEU A 23 8.38 -8.64 -7.31
C LEU A 23 8.53 -8.40 -8.82
N VAL A 24 7.51 -7.81 -9.45
CA VAL A 24 7.58 -7.41 -10.87
C VAL A 24 8.71 -6.43 -11.09
N MET A 25 8.84 -5.42 -10.23
CA MET A 25 9.89 -4.42 -10.38
C MET A 25 11.29 -5.02 -10.16
N ALA A 26 11.44 -5.93 -9.20
CA ALA A 26 12.69 -6.67 -8.99
C ALA A 26 13.09 -7.46 -10.26
N GLN A 27 12.12 -8.08 -10.94
CA GLN A 27 12.36 -8.76 -12.21
C GLN A 27 12.68 -7.79 -13.36
N LEU A 28 11.98 -6.66 -13.47
CA LEU A 28 12.28 -5.62 -14.48
C LEU A 28 13.67 -5.00 -14.30
N TYR A 29 14.19 -4.96 -13.07
CA TYR A 29 15.58 -4.56 -12.78
C TYR A 29 16.60 -5.70 -12.94
N GLY A 30 16.19 -6.87 -13.41
CA GLY A 30 17.08 -8.02 -13.62
C GLY A 30 17.59 -8.66 -12.33
N LYS A 31 16.90 -8.45 -11.19
CA LYS A 31 17.31 -8.99 -9.88
C LYS A 31 16.75 -10.39 -9.59
N ALA A 32 15.69 -10.80 -10.29
CA ALA A 32 15.06 -12.11 -10.13
C ALA A 32 14.31 -12.53 -11.40
N ARG A 33 14.01 -13.83 -11.54
CA ARG A 33 13.14 -14.38 -12.58
C ARG A 33 11.97 -15.12 -11.93
N ILE A 34 10.87 -14.41 -11.74
CA ILE A 34 9.71 -14.87 -10.94
C ILE A 34 8.56 -15.25 -11.87
N PHE A 35 8.27 -14.41 -12.86
CA PHE A 35 7.15 -14.55 -13.78
C PHE A 35 7.65 -14.92 -15.19
N PRO A 36 7.00 -15.87 -15.89
CA PRO A 36 7.35 -16.26 -17.25
C PRO A 36 6.75 -15.30 -18.30
N LEU A 37 6.90 -13.99 -18.11
CA LEU A 37 6.33 -12.94 -18.97
C LEU A 37 7.43 -12.07 -19.59
N SER A 38 7.14 -11.47 -20.75
CA SER A 38 8.06 -10.51 -21.39
C SER A 38 8.19 -9.22 -20.56
N PRO A 39 9.34 -8.50 -20.66
CA PRO A 39 9.52 -7.22 -19.96
C PRO A 39 8.43 -6.19 -20.27
N ASP A 40 7.98 -6.12 -21.53
CA ASP A 40 6.93 -5.19 -21.94
C ASP A 40 5.59 -5.51 -21.27
N THR A 41 5.23 -6.79 -21.21
CA THR A 41 4.02 -7.26 -20.52
C THR A 41 4.10 -6.95 -19.02
N LEU A 42 5.25 -7.20 -18.40
CA LEU A 42 5.48 -6.89 -16.99
C LEU A 42 5.39 -5.39 -16.70
N ALA A 43 5.90 -4.54 -17.59
CA ALA A 43 5.82 -3.10 -17.45
C ALA A 43 4.37 -2.59 -17.57
N VAL A 44 3.57 -3.14 -18.49
CA VAL A 44 2.13 -2.84 -18.58
C VAL A 44 1.41 -3.30 -17.31
N TRP A 45 1.69 -4.52 -16.85
CA TRP A 45 1.07 -5.08 -15.66
C TRP A 45 1.40 -4.26 -14.42
N HIS A 46 2.66 -3.87 -14.24
CA HIS A 46 3.10 -2.95 -13.17
C HIS A 46 2.29 -1.65 -13.20
N ARG A 47 2.11 -1.00 -14.36
CA ARG A 47 1.34 0.24 -14.44
C ARG A 47 -0.12 0.03 -14.04
N ARG A 48 -0.79 -0.96 -14.62
CA ARG A 48 -2.22 -1.23 -14.37
C ARG A 48 -2.49 -1.70 -12.94
N GLN A 49 -1.62 -2.55 -12.39
CA GLN A 49 -1.69 -2.96 -11.00
C GLN A 49 -1.48 -1.76 -10.07
N GLY A 50 -0.58 -0.84 -10.41
CA GLY A 50 -0.40 0.42 -9.70
C GLY A 50 -1.68 1.27 -9.64
N ASP A 51 -2.40 1.39 -10.76
CA ASP A 51 -3.68 2.13 -10.82
C ASP A 51 -4.72 1.50 -9.87
N VAL A 52 -4.84 0.17 -9.87
CA VAL A 52 -5.77 -0.56 -8.99
C VAL A 52 -5.40 -0.37 -7.51
N ILE A 53 -4.12 -0.49 -7.17
CA ILE A 53 -3.63 -0.25 -5.79
C ILE A 53 -3.97 1.18 -5.36
N LEU A 54 -3.75 2.16 -6.22
CA LEU A 54 -4.06 3.57 -5.93
C LEU A 54 -5.54 3.76 -5.61
N VAL A 55 -6.45 3.20 -6.42
CA VAL A 55 -7.89 3.29 -6.17
C VAL A 55 -8.27 2.64 -4.84
N LEU A 56 -7.73 1.45 -4.54
CA LEU A 56 -7.96 0.77 -3.27
C LEU A 56 -7.46 1.59 -2.08
N PHE A 57 -6.26 2.16 -2.17
CA PHE A 57 -5.71 3.02 -1.13
C PHE A 57 -6.50 4.31 -0.94
N LEU A 58 -6.95 4.97 -2.02
CA LEU A 58 -7.80 6.15 -1.91
C LEU A 58 -9.12 5.83 -1.22
N PHE A 59 -9.75 4.70 -1.57
CA PHE A 59 -10.96 4.23 -0.91
C PHE A 59 -10.73 3.98 0.59
N VAL A 60 -9.68 3.21 0.95
CA VAL A 60 -9.36 2.91 2.36
C VAL A 60 -9.00 4.17 3.13
N ALA A 61 -8.17 5.04 2.55
CA ALA A 61 -7.75 6.30 3.17
C ALA A 61 -8.92 7.24 3.41
N TYR A 62 -9.84 7.38 2.46
CA TYR A 62 -11.06 8.17 2.64
C TYR A 62 -11.86 7.67 3.86
N GLN A 63 -12.05 6.35 4.00
CA GLN A 63 -12.74 5.79 5.16
C GLN A 63 -11.94 5.98 6.47
N CYS A 64 -10.60 5.90 6.44
CA CYS A 64 -9.77 6.19 7.60
C CYS A 64 -9.91 7.65 8.06
N VAL A 65 -9.82 8.62 7.14
CA VAL A 65 -9.78 10.05 7.48
C VAL A 65 -11.17 10.57 7.89
N THR A 66 -12.24 10.07 7.29
CA THR A 66 -13.60 10.57 7.55
C THR A 66 -14.29 9.94 8.74
N LYS A 67 -13.87 8.73 9.16
CA LYS A 67 -14.59 7.94 10.17
C LYS A 67 -13.75 7.45 11.34
N ALA A 68 -12.44 7.68 11.33
CA ALA A 68 -11.58 7.29 12.44
C ALA A 68 -10.90 8.51 13.05
N SER A 69 -10.80 8.51 14.38
CA SER A 69 -9.88 9.37 15.11
C SER A 69 -8.55 8.65 15.33
N VAL A 70 -7.47 9.41 15.48
CA VAL A 70 -6.18 8.87 15.94
C VAL A 70 -6.18 8.96 17.46
N ASP A 71 -6.14 7.81 18.11
CA ASP A 71 -5.76 7.71 19.51
C ASP A 71 -4.23 7.88 19.59
N TRP A 72 -3.78 8.97 20.20
CA TRP A 72 -2.36 9.31 20.30
C TRP A 72 -1.64 8.58 21.43
N ASP A 73 -2.38 7.93 22.33
CA ASP A 73 -1.83 7.15 23.44
C ASP A 73 -1.59 5.67 23.06
N ASP A 74 -2.21 5.19 21.97
CA ASP A 74 -1.95 3.87 21.38
C ASP A 74 -0.90 3.96 20.27
N TRP A 75 0.21 3.23 20.42
CA TRP A 75 1.31 3.22 19.44
C TRP A 75 0.86 2.76 18.04
N ARG A 76 -0.14 1.89 17.94
CA ARG A 76 -0.54 1.27 16.67
C ARG A 76 -1.28 2.25 15.74
N PRO A 77 -2.34 2.98 16.17
CA PRO A 77 -2.93 4.07 15.40
C PRO A 77 -1.91 5.14 15.00
N VAL A 78 -0.98 5.51 15.88
CA VAL A 78 0.09 6.48 15.59
C VAL A 78 1.01 5.96 14.48
N ALA A 79 1.48 4.71 14.58
CA ALA A 79 2.29 4.07 13.55
C ALA A 79 1.54 3.98 12.22
N HIS A 80 0.26 3.57 12.25
CA HIS A 80 -0.59 3.53 11.06
C HIS A 80 -0.68 4.90 10.37
N ALA A 81 -1.03 5.95 11.12
CA ALA A 81 -1.15 7.30 10.60
C ALA A 81 0.17 7.81 10.01
N THR A 82 1.29 7.51 10.66
CA THR A 82 2.64 7.90 10.21
C THR A 82 2.97 7.22 8.88
N PHE A 83 2.86 5.89 8.80
CA PHE A 83 3.15 5.14 7.58
C PHE A 83 2.20 5.50 6.44
N ALA A 84 0.91 5.67 6.72
CA ALA A 84 -0.09 6.08 5.74
C ALA A 84 0.23 7.47 5.18
N SER A 85 0.61 8.43 6.04
CA SER A 85 0.96 9.80 5.63
C SER A 85 2.18 9.81 4.72
N ILE A 86 3.23 9.07 5.09
CA ILE A 86 4.44 8.92 4.25
C ILE A 86 4.08 8.30 2.90
N ALA A 87 3.26 7.24 2.89
CA ALA A 87 2.84 6.60 1.64
C ALA A 87 2.09 7.57 0.71
N VAL A 88 1.15 8.36 1.24
CA VAL A 88 0.42 9.37 0.46
C VAL A 88 1.37 10.42 -0.12
N ILE A 89 2.26 10.97 0.69
CA ILE A 89 3.28 11.95 0.23
C ILE A 89 4.11 11.36 -0.91
N LEU A 90 4.56 10.10 -0.78
CA LEU A 90 5.38 9.44 -1.79
C LEU A 90 4.62 9.12 -3.07
N VAL A 91 3.34 8.73 -3.00
CA VAL A 91 2.50 8.54 -4.20
C VAL A 91 2.38 9.85 -4.96
N VAL A 92 1.98 10.93 -4.26
CA VAL A 92 1.82 12.26 -4.86
C VAL A 92 3.16 12.74 -5.44
N GLY A 93 4.23 12.63 -4.66
CA GLY A 93 5.58 12.97 -5.10
C GLY A 93 6.02 12.19 -6.33
N LYS A 94 5.76 10.87 -6.38
CA LYS A 94 6.09 10.03 -7.54
C LYS A 94 5.33 10.48 -8.79
N LEU A 95 4.05 10.83 -8.68
CA LEU A 95 3.27 11.36 -9.81
C LEU A 95 3.87 12.66 -10.35
N PHE A 96 4.22 13.59 -9.46
CA PHE A 96 4.89 14.83 -9.85
C PHE A 96 6.29 14.60 -10.46
N MET A 97 7.07 13.66 -9.93
CA MET A 97 8.39 13.31 -10.48
C MET A 97 8.28 12.83 -11.93
N VAL A 98 7.32 11.96 -12.22
CA VAL A 98 7.10 11.40 -13.56
C VAL A 98 6.60 12.47 -14.53
N GLN A 99 5.73 13.38 -14.09
CA GLN A 99 5.07 14.35 -14.97
C GLN A 99 5.86 15.64 -15.17
N ALA A 100 6.55 16.14 -14.15
CA ALA A 100 7.10 17.50 -14.14
C ALA A 100 8.62 17.57 -13.97
N PHE A 101 9.27 16.53 -13.43
CA PHE A 101 10.70 16.58 -13.10
C PHE A 101 11.47 15.32 -13.56
N PRO A 102 11.76 15.17 -14.87
CA PRO A 102 12.48 14.00 -15.39
C PRO A 102 13.83 13.75 -14.71
N ARG A 103 14.54 14.79 -14.27
CA ARG A 103 15.80 14.67 -13.53
C ARG A 103 15.64 13.97 -12.17
N ALA A 104 14.45 14.05 -11.56
CA ALA A 104 14.15 13.39 -10.31
C ALA A 104 14.00 11.86 -10.47
N MET A 105 13.83 11.35 -11.69
CA MET A 105 13.71 9.90 -11.96
C MET A 105 14.91 9.09 -11.45
N ARG A 106 16.08 9.71 -11.25
CA ARG A 106 17.24 9.05 -10.59
C ARG A 106 16.92 8.52 -9.19
N PHE A 107 15.90 9.06 -8.52
CA PHE A 107 15.47 8.65 -7.18
C PHE A 107 14.27 7.70 -7.20
N VAL A 108 13.76 7.30 -8.37
CA VAL A 108 12.50 6.54 -8.49
C VAL A 108 12.54 5.21 -7.75
N THR A 109 13.70 4.55 -7.72
CA THR A 109 13.90 3.30 -6.98
C THR A 109 13.77 3.50 -5.48
N ALA A 110 14.43 4.54 -4.94
CA ALA A 110 14.36 4.85 -3.52
C ALA A 110 12.91 5.20 -3.13
N VAL A 111 12.23 6.03 -3.92
CA VAL A 111 10.81 6.36 -3.72
C VAL A 111 9.94 5.11 -3.77
N GLY A 112 10.18 4.19 -4.71
CA GLY A 112 9.44 2.94 -4.83
C GLY A 112 9.61 2.02 -3.61
N ILE A 113 10.84 1.88 -3.11
CA ILE A 113 11.14 1.08 -1.92
C ILE A 113 10.48 1.69 -0.69
N THR A 114 10.67 2.99 -0.46
CA THR A 114 10.09 3.66 0.70
C THR A 114 8.57 3.61 0.64
N LEU A 115 7.97 3.81 -0.54
CA LEU A 115 6.52 3.69 -0.72
C LEU A 115 6.04 2.28 -0.40
N PHE A 116 6.75 1.24 -0.84
CA PHE A 116 6.41 -0.14 -0.50
C PHE A 116 6.47 -0.37 1.01
N VAL A 117 7.56 0.01 1.67
CA VAL A 117 7.73 -0.16 3.12
C VAL A 117 6.64 0.60 3.89
N SER A 118 6.36 1.84 3.53
CA SER A 118 5.33 2.64 4.17
C SER A 118 3.93 2.08 3.94
N ALA A 119 3.61 1.63 2.72
CA ALA A 119 2.34 0.97 2.43
C ALA A 119 2.17 -0.30 3.27
N MET A 120 3.21 -1.15 3.34
CA MET A 120 3.21 -2.37 4.14
C MET A 120 3.09 -2.09 5.64
N GLY A 121 3.74 -1.03 6.15
CA GLY A 121 3.60 -0.60 7.54
C GLY A 121 2.17 -0.13 7.86
N ALA A 122 1.56 0.65 6.97
CA ALA A 122 0.20 1.14 7.14
C ALA A 122 -0.83 0.01 7.07
N THR A 123 -0.72 -0.88 6.08
CA THR A 123 -1.63 -2.02 5.96
C THR A 123 -1.38 -3.05 7.07
N GLY A 124 -0.14 -3.29 7.46
CA GLY A 124 0.23 -4.26 8.50
C GLY A 124 -0.31 -3.90 9.88
N THR A 125 -0.22 -2.63 10.28
CA THR A 125 -0.78 -2.12 11.55
C THR A 125 -2.31 -2.23 11.65
N THR A 126 -3.01 -2.43 10.53
CA THR A 126 -4.47 -2.60 10.48
C THR A 126 -4.89 -4.04 10.18
N VAL A 127 -4.45 -4.59 9.04
CA VAL A 127 -4.86 -5.91 8.54
C VAL A 127 -4.46 -7.00 9.52
N PHE A 128 -3.19 -7.03 9.95
CA PHE A 128 -2.74 -8.08 10.88
C PHE A 128 -3.38 -7.94 12.25
N TRP A 129 -3.58 -6.71 12.72
CA TRP A 129 -4.30 -6.48 13.98
C TRP A 129 -5.75 -6.98 13.91
N TYR A 130 -6.48 -6.65 12.84
CA TYR A 130 -7.86 -7.11 12.67
C TYR A 130 -7.93 -8.63 12.57
N LEU A 131 -7.07 -9.25 11.75
CA LEU A 131 -7.03 -10.70 11.60
C LEU A 131 -6.66 -11.40 12.91
N TYR A 132 -5.74 -10.83 13.70
CA TYR A 132 -5.40 -11.36 15.02
C TYR A 132 -6.58 -11.27 16.00
N MET A 133 -7.22 -10.10 16.10
CA MET A 133 -8.39 -9.93 16.98
C MET A 133 -9.52 -10.88 16.61
N TRP A 134 -9.78 -11.04 15.31
CA TRP A 134 -10.85 -11.90 14.83
C TRP A 134 -10.52 -13.40 14.95
N LEU A 135 -9.38 -13.85 14.39
CA LEU A 135 -9.05 -15.27 14.29
C LEU A 135 -8.49 -15.83 15.60
N ALA A 136 -7.66 -15.07 16.31
CA ALA A 136 -7.01 -15.55 17.53
C ALA A 136 -7.81 -15.24 18.79
N ARG A 137 -8.59 -14.14 18.82
CA ARG A 137 -9.38 -13.75 20.00
C ARG A 137 -10.88 -13.91 19.83
N GLY A 138 -11.37 -14.22 18.64
CA GLY A 138 -12.82 -14.34 18.38
C GLY A 138 -13.58 -13.00 18.46
N ILE A 139 -12.87 -11.88 18.62
CA ILE A 139 -13.47 -10.54 18.74
C ILE A 139 -13.59 -9.97 17.34
N ARG A 140 -14.80 -9.61 16.91
CA ARG A 140 -15.00 -8.87 15.67
C ARG A 140 -14.93 -7.37 15.99
N PRO A 141 -13.88 -6.64 15.57
CA PRO A 141 -13.82 -5.21 15.75
C PRO A 141 -15.01 -4.55 15.06
N SER A 142 -15.78 -3.76 15.80
CA SER A 142 -16.89 -2.92 15.33
C SER A 142 -16.55 -1.44 15.59
N TYR A 143 -17.13 -0.53 14.79
CA TYR A 143 -17.10 0.91 15.07
C TYR A 143 -18.02 1.27 16.23
#